data_AF-A0A496AJX1-F1
#
_entry.id   AF-A0A496AJX1-F1
#
_cell.length_a   1.000
_cell.length_b   1.000
_cell.length_c   1.000
_cell.angle_alpha   90.00
_cell.angle_beta   90.00
_cell.angle_gamma   90.00
#
_symmetry.space_group_name_H-M   'P 1'
#
loop_
_entity.id
_entity.type
_entity.pdbx_description
1 polymer ?
#
loop_
_entity_poly.entity_id
_entity_poly.type
_entity_poly.pdbx_seq_one_letter_code
_entity_poly.pdbx_strand_id
1 'polypeptide(L)'
;MLTYKLFSNSRYRSDRPEDLIRRFRTQLNPRIAVSVDMISTGTDIKPLECLVFMRAVRSSGYFEQMIGRGVRTINPEDLRAVTGDADAKTHFIIVDAVGVYESVKTDSQALSGDPSTPPEPNGAPPRDHNQILDDVSVDQVLNTGFTPQSSTQVTRVIHAFKQFIDQNMDDLSALQILCERPGAQGKLTVDSLNKLEESLQQHSNGLTCESLWFAYQNRFPNKVRGSFEWRTDIISIIRFAMGYTFFLDPFSAIVNRKFEEWITGKAFTQEQREWLEMVRDHIATSLDIRMSDFELAPFAELGNGAKVYQLFGDDLDNILTDLTEKLVS
;
A
#
# COMPACT_ATOMS: atom_id res chain seq x y z
N MET A 1 -4.61 -9.94 -9.48
CA MET A 1 -4.88 -9.02 -10.61
C MET A 1 -6.39 -8.75 -10.60
N LEU A 2 -6.80 -7.53 -10.24
CA LEU A 2 -8.21 -7.11 -10.31
C LEU A 2 -8.42 -6.43 -11.67
N THR A 3 -9.30 -6.98 -12.50
CA THR A 3 -9.84 -6.23 -13.64
C THR A 3 -11.05 -5.46 -13.14
N TYR A 4 -11.02 -4.13 -13.28
CA TYR A 4 -12.19 -3.29 -13.06
C TYR A 4 -12.84 -2.98 -14.42
N LYS A 5 -14.16 -3.07 -14.48
CA LYS A 5 -14.96 -2.41 -15.51
C LYS A 5 -16.23 -1.89 -14.86
N LEU A 6 -16.38 -0.57 -14.83
CA LEU A 6 -17.64 0.08 -14.50
C LEU A 6 -18.63 -0.22 -15.63
N PHE A 7 -19.80 -0.76 -15.29
CA PHE A 7 -20.98 -0.63 -16.15
C PHE A 7 -22.03 0.19 -15.43
N SER A 8 -22.30 1.38 -15.98
CA SER A 8 -23.57 2.06 -15.79
C SER A 8 -24.57 1.54 -16.83
N ASN A 9 -25.79 1.30 -16.35
CA ASN A 9 -27.06 1.13 -17.08
C ASN A 9 -26.99 0.71 -18.57
N SER A 10 -27.02 -0.58 -18.86
CA SER A 10 -27.91 -1.14 -19.90
C SER A 10 -27.72 -2.65 -20.07
N ARG A 11 -28.86 -3.36 -20.09
CA ARG A 11 -29.06 -4.81 -20.29
C ARG A 11 -28.79 -5.70 -19.07
N TYR A 12 -29.77 -5.76 -18.17
CA TYR A 12 -30.44 -6.97 -17.62
C TYR A 12 -31.29 -6.48 -16.45
N ARG A 13 -32.58 -6.21 -16.73
CA ARG A 13 -33.53 -5.59 -15.80
C ARG A 13 -34.48 -6.63 -15.18
N SER A 14 -34.07 -7.90 -15.05
CA SER A 14 -35.00 -8.98 -14.67
C SER A 14 -34.85 -9.51 -13.24
N ASP A 15 -33.73 -9.28 -12.56
CA ASP A 15 -33.49 -9.97 -11.30
C ASP A 15 -33.72 -9.03 -10.11
N ARG A 16 -34.61 -9.45 -9.20
CA ARG A 16 -34.89 -8.69 -7.98
C ARG A 16 -33.65 -8.75 -7.07
N PRO A 17 -33.29 -7.67 -6.36
CA PRO A 17 -32.14 -7.66 -5.43
C PRO A 17 -32.15 -8.84 -4.43
N GLU A 18 -33.34 -9.30 -4.02
CA GLU A 18 -33.50 -10.43 -3.11
C GLU A 18 -33.05 -11.76 -3.74
N ASP A 19 -33.34 -11.96 -5.03
CA ASP A 19 -32.94 -13.16 -5.77
C ASP A 19 -31.43 -13.19 -5.99
N LEU A 20 -30.84 -12.03 -6.23
CA LEU A 20 -29.41 -11.84 -6.38
C LEU A 20 -28.63 -12.16 -5.10
N ILE A 21 -29.09 -11.65 -3.95
CA ILE A 21 -28.54 -11.97 -2.63
C ILE A 21 -28.69 -13.46 -2.33
N ARG A 22 -29.83 -14.06 -2.68
CA ARG A 22 -30.06 -15.50 -2.52
C ARG A 22 -29.07 -16.31 -3.36
N ARG A 23 -28.85 -15.95 -4.63
CA ARG A 23 -27.87 -16.62 -5.51
C ARG A 23 -26.46 -16.51 -4.95
N PHE A 24 -26.01 -15.32 -4.56
CA PHE A 24 -24.70 -15.11 -3.95
C PHE A 24 -24.48 -15.95 -2.67
N ARG A 25 -25.56 -16.24 -1.92
CA ARG A 25 -25.49 -17.05 -0.71
C ARG A 25 -25.38 -18.55 -0.98
N THR A 26 -26.08 -19.05 -2.00
CA THR A 26 -26.33 -20.50 -2.15
C THR A 26 -25.87 -21.09 -3.47
N GLN A 27 -25.37 -20.30 -4.41
CA GLN A 27 -24.95 -20.75 -5.73
C GLN A 27 -23.50 -20.37 -5.99
N LEU A 28 -22.85 -21.12 -6.89
CA LEU A 28 -21.50 -20.83 -7.32
C LEU A 28 -21.37 -19.44 -7.96
N ASN A 29 -22.41 -19.00 -8.69
CA ASN A 29 -22.44 -17.69 -9.34
C ASN A 29 -23.60 -16.85 -8.79
N PRO A 30 -23.41 -15.55 -8.59
CA PRO A 30 -22.16 -14.77 -8.80
C PRO A 30 -21.11 -14.99 -7.69
N ARG A 31 -19.82 -14.76 -8.00
CA ARG A 31 -18.71 -14.87 -7.04
C ARG A 31 -18.33 -13.57 -6.34
N ILE A 32 -18.69 -12.43 -6.92
CA ILE A 32 -18.33 -11.10 -6.42
C ILE A 32 -19.59 -10.25 -6.35
N ALA A 33 -19.82 -9.65 -5.17
CA ALA A 33 -20.91 -8.71 -4.93
C ALA A 33 -20.35 -7.32 -4.60
N VAL A 34 -20.77 -6.30 -5.35
CA VAL A 34 -20.41 -4.90 -5.08
C VAL A 34 -21.59 -4.21 -4.41
N SER A 35 -21.32 -3.57 -3.27
CA SER A 35 -22.36 -2.95 -2.46
C SER A 35 -21.87 -1.65 -1.82
N VAL A 36 -22.72 -0.62 -1.84
CA VAL A 36 -22.42 0.70 -1.23
C VAL A 36 -22.60 0.66 0.29
N ASP A 37 -23.63 -0.06 0.73
CA ASP A 37 -23.87 -0.42 2.12
C ASP A 37 -23.86 -1.93 2.18
N MET A 38 -22.91 -2.52 2.91
CA MET A 38 -22.74 -3.97 3.01
C MET A 38 -24.12 -4.66 3.07
N ILE A 39 -24.33 -5.63 2.15
CA ILE A 39 -25.52 -6.47 1.98
C ILE A 39 -26.32 -6.50 3.28
N SER A 40 -27.45 -5.80 3.28
CA SER A 40 -28.30 -5.43 4.42
C SER A 40 -28.06 -6.23 5.71
N THR A 41 -27.87 -5.53 6.82
CA THR A 41 -27.96 -6.06 8.19
C THR A 41 -29.06 -7.12 8.30
N GLY A 42 -28.69 -8.40 8.31
CA GLY A 42 -29.62 -9.53 8.30
C GLY A 42 -29.29 -10.68 7.35
N THR A 43 -28.39 -10.50 6.38
CA THR A 43 -28.00 -11.57 5.44
C THR A 43 -26.77 -12.35 5.94
N ASP A 44 -27.00 -13.54 6.48
CA ASP A 44 -25.95 -14.50 6.87
C ASP A 44 -25.44 -15.26 5.64
N ILE A 45 -24.23 -14.91 5.17
CA ILE A 45 -23.56 -15.54 4.03
C ILE A 45 -22.36 -16.31 4.57
N LYS A 46 -22.62 -17.49 5.12
CA LYS A 46 -21.57 -18.34 5.72
C LYS A 46 -20.40 -18.67 4.76
N PRO A 47 -20.62 -18.88 3.44
CA PRO A 47 -19.53 -19.10 2.49
C PRO A 47 -18.66 -17.87 2.19
N LEU A 48 -18.89 -16.71 2.81
CA LEU A 48 -18.12 -15.49 2.53
C LEU A 48 -16.66 -15.62 3.00
N GLU A 49 -15.72 -15.62 2.05
CA GLU A 49 -14.28 -15.82 2.33
C GLU A 49 -13.42 -14.56 2.13
N CYS A 50 -13.96 -13.52 1.47
CA CYS A 50 -13.22 -12.29 1.18
C CYS A 50 -14.09 -11.05 1.35
N LEU A 51 -13.54 -10.01 1.97
CA LEU A 51 -14.12 -8.67 2.06
C LEU A 51 -13.12 -7.64 1.57
N VAL A 52 -13.53 -6.79 0.62
CA VAL A 52 -12.69 -5.75 0.04
C VAL A 52 -13.22 -4.37 0.43
N PHE A 53 -12.41 -3.57 1.12
CA PHE A 53 -12.71 -2.17 1.39
C PHE A 53 -12.24 -1.31 0.21
N MET A 54 -13.22 -0.76 -0.51
CA MET A 54 -13.01 0.17 -1.62
C MET A 54 -13.35 1.63 -1.24
N ARG A 55 -13.80 1.86 0.00
CA ARG A 55 -14.17 3.18 0.54
C ARG A 55 -13.94 3.22 2.05
N ALA A 56 -13.58 4.40 2.56
CA ALA A 56 -13.37 4.62 3.99
C ALA A 56 -14.61 4.27 4.84
N VAL A 57 -14.37 3.65 6.00
CA VAL A 57 -15.40 3.33 7.00
C VAL A 57 -15.10 4.11 8.27
N ARG A 58 -16.03 4.99 8.68
CA ARG A 58 -15.80 5.91 9.81
C ARG A 58 -16.27 5.38 11.17
N SER A 59 -17.27 4.51 11.20
CA SER A 59 -17.86 3.98 12.45
C SER A 59 -17.18 2.68 12.86
N SER A 60 -16.72 2.61 14.12
CA SER A 60 -16.13 1.39 14.71
C SER A 60 -17.12 0.22 14.68
N GLY A 61 -18.35 0.47 15.13
CA GLY A 61 -19.40 -0.55 15.16
C GLY A 61 -19.79 -1.04 13.76
N TYR A 62 -19.81 -0.14 12.76
CA TYR A 62 -20.07 -0.56 11.38
C TYR A 62 -18.92 -1.41 10.81
N PHE A 63 -17.67 -1.04 11.11
CA PHE A 63 -16.49 -1.82 10.72
C PHE A 63 -16.49 -3.23 11.33
N GLU A 64 -16.77 -3.34 12.63
CA GLU A 64 -16.90 -4.62 13.34
C GLU A 64 -18.03 -5.49 12.77
N GLN A 65 -19.16 -4.88 12.43
CA GLN A 65 -20.25 -5.58 11.74
C GLN A 65 -19.83 -6.09 10.36
N MET A 66 -18.97 -5.35 9.65
CA MET A 66 -18.48 -5.77 8.33
C MET A 66 -17.57 -6.98 8.40
N ILE A 67 -16.58 -6.96 9.29
CA ILE A 67 -15.67 -8.09 9.49
C ILE A 67 -16.40 -9.30 10.11
N GLY A 68 -17.38 -9.04 10.98
CA GLY A 68 -18.16 -10.08 11.67
C GLY A 68 -18.97 -11.00 10.75
N ARG A 69 -19.13 -10.64 9.48
CA ARG A 69 -19.80 -11.50 8.48
C ARG A 69 -18.90 -12.58 7.92
N GLY A 70 -17.61 -12.29 7.82
CA GLY A 70 -16.62 -13.20 7.29
C GLY A 70 -16.19 -14.30 8.26
N VAL A 71 -16.26 -14.03 9.56
CA VAL A 71 -15.81 -14.97 10.62
C VAL A 71 -16.81 -16.10 10.91
N ARG A 72 -17.90 -16.20 10.15
CA ARG A 72 -18.87 -17.27 10.30
C ARG A 72 -18.27 -18.60 9.84
N THR A 73 -18.37 -19.60 10.71
CA THR A 73 -17.98 -20.97 10.40
C THR A 73 -19.04 -21.64 9.53
N ILE A 74 -18.59 -22.42 8.56
CA ILE A 74 -19.41 -23.27 7.70
C ILE A 74 -18.79 -24.66 7.69
N ASN A 75 -19.62 -25.71 7.70
CA ASN A 75 -19.07 -27.05 7.58
C ASN A 75 -18.63 -27.33 6.12
N PRO A 76 -17.70 -28.27 5.89
CA PRO A 76 -17.23 -28.63 4.55
C PRO A 76 -18.32 -29.08 3.56
N GLU A 77 -19.42 -29.65 4.03
CA GLU A 77 -20.49 -30.15 3.16
C GLU A 77 -21.33 -28.98 2.58
N ASP A 78 -21.74 -28.06 3.45
CA ASP A 78 -22.47 -26.84 3.09
C ASP A 78 -21.61 -25.91 2.23
N LEU A 79 -20.30 -25.87 2.46
CA LEU A 79 -19.38 -25.10 1.61
C LEU A 79 -19.28 -25.71 0.21
N ARG A 80 -19.13 -27.04 0.12
CA ARG A 80 -19.09 -27.76 -1.17
C ARG A 80 -20.37 -27.66 -1.96
N ALA A 81 -21.51 -27.57 -1.29
CA ALA A 81 -22.80 -27.34 -1.94
C ALA A 81 -22.84 -26.00 -2.71
N VAL A 82 -22.03 -25.02 -2.32
CA VAL A 82 -21.93 -23.71 -2.98
C VAL A 82 -20.70 -23.63 -3.89
N THR A 83 -19.56 -24.17 -3.45
CA THR A 83 -18.27 -24.15 -4.16
C THR A 83 -17.74 -25.58 -4.27
N GLY A 84 -18.02 -26.26 -5.38
CA GLY A 84 -17.86 -27.72 -5.50
C GLY A 84 -16.45 -28.28 -5.26
N ASP A 85 -15.42 -27.46 -5.44
CA ASP A 85 -14.01 -27.78 -5.26
C ASP A 85 -13.42 -27.27 -3.92
N ALA A 86 -14.23 -26.68 -3.04
CA ALA A 86 -13.76 -26.18 -1.75
C ALA A 86 -13.69 -27.27 -0.68
N ASP A 87 -12.54 -27.42 -0.01
CA ASP A 87 -12.38 -28.42 1.05
C ASP A 87 -12.93 -27.94 2.40
N ALA A 88 -12.56 -26.73 2.82
CA ALA A 88 -13.03 -26.11 4.06
C ALA A 88 -12.76 -24.60 4.03
N LYS A 89 -13.61 -23.86 4.75
CA LYS A 89 -13.36 -22.44 5.01
C LYS A 89 -12.29 -22.33 6.10
N THR A 90 -11.06 -22.07 5.70
CA THR A 90 -9.91 -22.01 6.63
C THR A 90 -9.58 -20.60 7.08
N HIS A 91 -9.88 -19.61 6.24
CA HIS A 91 -9.53 -18.21 6.46
C HIS A 91 -10.65 -17.29 5.96
N PHE A 92 -10.66 -16.07 6.47
CA PHE A 92 -11.43 -14.96 5.94
C PHE A 92 -10.46 -13.82 5.65
N ILE A 93 -10.43 -13.38 4.40
CA ILE A 93 -9.46 -12.41 3.90
C ILE A 93 -10.10 -11.02 3.89
N ILE A 94 -9.38 -10.05 4.43
CA ILE A 94 -9.75 -8.63 4.34
C ILE A 94 -8.72 -7.97 3.44
N VAL A 95 -9.19 -7.34 2.37
CA VAL A 95 -8.37 -6.50 1.47
C VAL A 95 -8.74 -5.06 1.75
N ASP A 96 -7.79 -4.29 2.26
CA ASP A 96 -7.97 -2.88 2.57
C ASP A 96 -7.25 -2.01 1.54
N ALA A 97 -7.97 -1.52 0.54
CA ALA A 97 -7.38 -0.71 -0.54
C ALA A 97 -7.35 0.79 -0.20
N VAL A 98 -7.88 1.21 0.96
CA VAL A 98 -8.13 2.62 1.28
C VAL A 98 -7.74 3.01 2.72
N GLY A 99 -7.02 2.12 3.43
CA GLY A 99 -6.51 2.38 4.78
C GLY A 99 -7.58 2.40 5.87
N VAL A 100 -8.68 1.65 5.70
CA VAL A 100 -9.74 1.51 6.72
C VAL A 100 -9.19 0.99 8.04
N TYR A 101 -8.23 0.07 8.03
CA TYR A 101 -7.68 -0.56 9.24
C TYR A 101 -6.91 0.43 10.10
N GLU A 102 -6.16 1.34 9.47
CA GLU A 102 -5.31 2.34 10.13
C GLU A 102 -6.07 3.65 10.43
N SER A 103 -7.20 3.87 9.75
CA SER A 103 -8.02 5.07 9.96
C SER A 103 -8.63 5.16 11.36
N VAL A 104 -8.61 6.35 11.96
CA VAL A 104 -9.27 6.64 13.23
C VAL A 104 -10.78 6.45 13.07
N LYS A 105 -11.34 5.49 13.82
CA LYS A 105 -12.77 5.22 13.87
C LYS A 105 -13.41 6.06 14.98
N THR A 106 -14.62 6.54 14.74
CA THR A 106 -15.42 7.23 15.75
C THR A 106 -16.41 6.26 16.36
N ASP A 107 -16.41 6.14 17.68
CA ASP A 107 -17.46 5.42 18.38
C ASP A 107 -18.76 6.22 18.25
N SER A 108 -19.80 5.55 17.75
CA SER A 108 -21.14 6.09 17.84
C SER A 108 -21.51 6.09 19.31
N GLN A 109 -21.48 7.25 19.97
CA GLN A 109 -22.00 7.38 21.33
C GLN A 109 -23.40 6.76 21.37
N ALA A 110 -23.59 5.77 22.23
CA ALA A 110 -24.93 5.34 22.59
C ALA A 110 -25.64 6.59 23.12
N LEU A 111 -26.71 7.00 22.45
CA LEU A 111 -27.64 7.97 23.00
C LEU A 111 -28.17 7.38 24.31
N SER A 112 -27.56 7.76 25.44
CA SER A 112 -28.19 7.72 26.74
C SER A 112 -29.35 8.71 26.72
N GLY A 113 -30.44 8.29 26.10
CA GLY A 113 -31.72 8.99 26.07
C GLY A 113 -32.68 8.32 27.02
N ASP A 114 -33.16 9.10 27.99
CA ASP A 114 -34.23 8.78 28.94
C ASP A 114 -35.40 8.01 28.28
N PRO A 115 -35.93 6.92 28.87
CA PRO A 115 -37.05 6.13 28.33
C PRO A 115 -38.37 6.89 28.08
N SER A 116 -38.42 8.19 28.39
CA SER A 116 -39.65 8.96 28.52
C SER A 116 -40.00 9.83 27.31
N THR A 117 -39.27 9.75 26.19
CA THR A 117 -39.59 10.56 24.97
C THR A 117 -40.10 9.69 23.82
N PRO A 118 -41.33 9.93 23.31
CA PRO A 118 -41.82 9.25 22.12
C PRO A 118 -40.96 9.63 20.90
N PRO A 119 -40.56 8.68 20.04
CA PRO A 119 -39.81 9.02 18.83
C PRO A 119 -40.70 9.78 17.84
N GLU A 120 -40.20 10.91 17.34
CA GLU A 120 -40.85 11.67 16.27
C GLU A 120 -40.93 10.86 14.96
N PRO A 121 -42.01 11.01 14.18
CA PRO A 121 -42.19 10.30 12.92
C PRO A 121 -41.49 11.05 11.79
N ASN A 122 -40.16 10.95 11.70
CA ASN A 122 -39.44 11.37 10.50
C ASN A 122 -39.00 10.15 9.69
N GLY A 123 -39.86 9.76 8.75
CA GLY A 123 -39.54 8.83 7.69
C GLY A 123 -38.41 9.38 6.81
N ALA A 124 -37.20 8.90 7.04
CA ALA A 124 -36.17 8.93 6.01
C ALA A 124 -36.64 8.05 4.83
N PRO A 125 -36.48 8.47 3.57
CA PRO A 125 -36.83 7.63 2.44
C PRO A 125 -35.94 6.37 2.45
N PRO A 126 -36.41 5.23 1.90
CA PRO A 126 -35.57 4.06 1.75
C PRO A 126 -34.37 4.47 0.92
N ARG A 127 -33.17 4.36 1.47
CA ARG A 127 -31.95 4.54 0.70
C ARG A 127 -31.97 3.47 -0.38
N ASP A 128 -31.88 3.86 -1.63
CA ASP A 128 -31.84 2.92 -2.75
C ASP A 128 -30.48 2.21 -2.72
N HIS A 129 -30.48 0.93 -2.33
CA HIS A 129 -29.27 0.15 -2.10
C HIS A 129 -28.78 -0.37 -3.44
N ASN A 130 -28.04 0.45 -4.17
CA ASN A 130 -27.50 0.05 -5.46
C ASN A 130 -26.47 -1.08 -5.26
N GLN A 131 -26.85 -2.30 -5.64
CA GLN A 131 -26.01 -3.50 -5.63
C GLN A 131 -25.78 -3.91 -7.08
N ILE A 132 -24.51 -4.04 -7.47
CA ILE A 132 -24.12 -4.42 -8.83
C ILE A 132 -23.35 -5.74 -8.71
N LEU A 133 -23.78 -6.75 -9.45
CA LEU A 133 -23.18 -8.09 -9.48
C LEU A 133 -22.68 -8.34 -10.90
N ASP A 134 -21.45 -8.83 -11.03
CA ASP A 134 -20.91 -9.27 -12.31
C ASP A 134 -21.31 -10.74 -12.52
N ASP A 135 -22.16 -10.99 -13.53
CA ASP A 135 -22.64 -12.31 -13.92
C ASP A 135 -22.24 -12.69 -15.37
N VAL A 136 -21.50 -11.83 -16.06
CA VAL A 136 -21.12 -12.02 -17.48
C VAL A 136 -19.66 -12.40 -17.62
N SER A 137 -18.79 -11.95 -16.71
CA SER A 137 -17.37 -12.30 -16.74
C SER A 137 -17.17 -13.72 -16.22
N VAL A 138 -16.88 -14.67 -17.11
CA VAL A 138 -16.38 -15.99 -16.72
C VAL A 138 -14.91 -15.82 -16.35
N ASP A 139 -14.63 -15.81 -15.05
CA ASP A 139 -13.27 -15.72 -14.54
C ASP A 139 -12.43 -16.93 -14.99
N GLN A 140 -11.25 -16.67 -15.53
CA GLN A 140 -10.23 -17.70 -15.73
C GLN A 140 -9.24 -17.67 -14.57
N VAL A 141 -9.07 -18.82 -13.94
CA VAL A 141 -8.08 -19.03 -12.89
C VAL A 141 -6.68 -18.98 -13.50
N LEU A 142 -5.99 -17.85 -13.35
CA LEU A 142 -4.59 -17.72 -13.77
C LEU A 142 -3.61 -18.35 -12.77
N ASN A 143 -4.01 -18.48 -11.49
CA ASN A 143 -3.23 -19.13 -10.43
C ASN A 143 -4.12 -19.46 -9.21
N THR A 144 -3.97 -20.64 -8.60
CA THR A 144 -4.56 -20.99 -7.30
C THR A 144 -3.47 -21.07 -6.23
N GLY A 145 -3.59 -20.27 -5.18
CA GLY A 145 -2.68 -20.36 -4.04
C GLY A 145 -2.94 -19.30 -2.98
N PHE A 146 -3.73 -19.64 -1.97
CA PHE A 146 -3.50 -19.13 -0.62
C PHE A 146 -2.64 -20.14 0.12
N THR A 147 -1.45 -19.74 0.51
CA THR A 147 -0.70 -20.41 1.57
C THR A 147 -0.24 -19.28 2.50
N PRO A 148 -0.42 -19.37 3.83
CA PRO A 148 0.30 -18.48 4.75
C PRO A 148 1.75 -18.55 4.31
N GLN A 149 2.35 -17.44 3.85
CA GLN A 149 3.60 -17.44 3.06
C GLN A 149 4.51 -18.56 3.52
N SER A 150 4.49 -19.70 2.81
CA SER A 150 5.28 -20.85 3.23
C SER A 150 6.72 -20.35 3.28
N SER A 151 7.50 -20.73 4.28
CA SER A 151 8.92 -20.38 4.36
C SER A 151 9.63 -20.62 3.02
N THR A 152 9.15 -21.60 2.23
CA THR A 152 9.54 -21.86 0.85
C THR A 152 9.28 -20.69 -0.11
N GLN A 153 8.11 -20.05 -0.08
CA GLN A 153 7.80 -18.91 -0.96
C GLN A 153 8.60 -17.66 -0.59
N VAL A 154 8.74 -17.36 0.70
CA VAL A 154 9.60 -16.27 1.19
C VAL A 154 11.04 -16.49 0.75
N THR A 155 11.53 -17.72 0.89
CA THR A 155 12.88 -18.10 0.46
C THR A 155 13.04 -17.98 -1.05
N ARG A 156 12.04 -18.36 -1.85
CA ARG A 156 12.06 -18.21 -3.31
C ARG A 156 12.12 -16.74 -3.73
N VAL A 157 11.34 -15.87 -3.10
CA VAL A 157 11.34 -14.41 -3.37
C VAL A 157 12.72 -13.81 -3.08
N ILE A 158 13.28 -14.08 -1.89
CA ILE A 158 14.61 -13.59 -1.51
C ILE A 158 15.69 -14.14 -2.45
N HIS A 159 15.62 -15.43 -2.80
CA HIS A 159 16.58 -16.06 -3.70
C HIS A 159 16.49 -15.46 -5.11
N ALA A 160 15.28 -15.32 -5.67
CA ALA A 160 15.07 -14.73 -6.98
C ALA A 160 15.59 -13.29 -7.03
N PHE A 161 15.43 -12.53 -5.95
CA PHE A 161 15.95 -11.17 -5.86
C PHE A 161 17.48 -11.11 -5.85
N LYS A 162 18.13 -11.98 -5.06
CA LYS A 162 19.60 -12.07 -5.06
C LYS A 162 20.14 -12.48 -6.42
N GLN A 163 19.50 -13.47 -7.04
CA GLN A 163 19.84 -13.90 -8.39
C GLN A 163 19.66 -12.76 -9.42
N PHE A 164 18.59 -11.98 -9.30
CA PHE A 164 18.40 -10.79 -10.14
C PHE A 164 19.53 -9.77 -9.97
N ILE A 165 19.92 -9.47 -8.73
CA ILE A 165 21.04 -8.55 -8.45
C ILE A 165 22.32 -9.05 -9.11
N ASP A 166 22.65 -10.33 -8.92
CA ASP A 166 23.86 -10.94 -9.47
C ASP A 166 23.87 -10.92 -11.00
N GLN A 167 22.74 -11.21 -11.64
CA GLN A 167 22.61 -11.27 -13.10
C GLN A 167 22.62 -9.91 -13.80
N ASN A 168 22.17 -8.86 -13.12
CA ASN A 168 22.01 -7.53 -13.70
C ASN A 168 23.06 -6.53 -13.19
N MET A 169 24.03 -7.00 -12.41
CA MET A 169 25.04 -6.14 -11.77
C MET A 169 25.90 -5.37 -12.77
N ASP A 170 26.18 -5.95 -13.94
CA ASP A 170 27.01 -5.31 -14.97
C ASP A 170 26.21 -4.34 -15.85
N ASP A 171 24.90 -4.52 -15.95
CA ASP A 171 24.02 -3.76 -16.84
C ASP A 171 23.32 -2.58 -16.14
N LEU A 172 23.11 -2.67 -14.82
CA LEU A 172 22.40 -1.66 -14.04
C LEU A 172 23.36 -0.82 -13.20
N SER A 173 23.57 0.44 -13.60
CA SER A 173 24.43 1.38 -12.87
C SER A 173 24.00 1.58 -11.41
N ALA A 174 22.69 1.58 -11.14
CA ALA A 174 22.17 1.67 -9.78
C ALA A 174 22.68 0.52 -8.88
N LEU A 175 22.76 -0.72 -9.39
CA LEU A 175 23.28 -1.85 -8.62
C LEU A 175 24.78 -1.71 -8.35
N GLN A 176 25.55 -1.25 -9.33
CA GLN A 176 26.99 -1.04 -9.18
C GLN A 176 27.29 -0.01 -8.09
N ILE A 177 26.54 1.08 -8.07
CA ILE A 177 26.66 2.15 -7.08
C ILE A 177 26.23 1.64 -5.69
N LEU A 178 25.05 1.00 -5.61
CA LEU A 178 24.49 0.52 -4.34
C LEU A 178 25.32 -0.61 -3.71
N CYS A 179 26.03 -1.38 -4.52
CA CYS A 179 26.90 -2.48 -4.08
C CYS A 179 28.38 -2.09 -4.02
N GLU A 180 28.70 -0.78 -4.02
CA GLU A 180 30.06 -0.24 -3.86
C GLU A 180 31.11 -0.91 -4.77
N ARG A 181 30.74 -1.23 -6.02
CA ARG A 181 31.65 -1.99 -6.90
C ARG A 181 32.89 -1.18 -7.29
N PRO A 182 34.09 -1.79 -7.32
CA PRO A 182 35.28 -1.14 -7.86
C PRO A 182 35.06 -0.73 -9.32
N GLY A 183 35.13 0.58 -9.60
CA GLY A 183 34.89 1.13 -10.94
C GLY A 183 33.47 1.63 -11.19
N ALA A 184 32.56 1.53 -10.22
CA ALA A 184 31.29 2.26 -10.27
C ALA A 184 31.57 3.77 -10.38
N GLN A 185 31.04 4.42 -11.41
CA GLN A 185 31.18 5.85 -11.62
C GLN A 185 29.80 6.51 -11.65
N GLY A 186 29.70 7.68 -11.02
CA GLY A 186 28.47 8.49 -10.99
C GLY A 186 27.76 8.47 -9.63
N LYS A 187 26.60 9.13 -9.59
CA LYS A 187 25.71 9.22 -8.43
C LYS A 187 24.45 8.40 -8.69
N LEU A 188 23.80 7.94 -7.64
CA LEU A 188 22.49 7.32 -7.76
C LEU A 188 21.48 8.38 -8.22
N THR A 189 20.79 8.13 -9.33
CA THR A 189 19.82 9.07 -9.91
C THR A 189 18.43 8.45 -10.02
N VAL A 190 17.39 9.29 -10.13
CA VAL A 190 16.02 8.85 -10.42
C VAL A 190 15.95 7.95 -11.66
N ASP A 191 16.65 8.31 -12.73
CA ASP A 191 16.64 7.52 -13.97
C ASP A 191 17.29 6.15 -13.78
N SER A 192 18.36 6.08 -12.99
CA SER A 192 18.99 4.80 -12.67
C SER A 192 18.08 3.91 -11.82
N LEU A 193 17.30 4.51 -10.91
CA LEU A 193 16.31 3.81 -10.09
C LEU A 193 15.12 3.32 -10.93
N ASN A 194 14.62 4.15 -11.85
CA ASN A 194 13.56 3.78 -12.79
C ASN A 194 13.96 2.55 -13.62
N LYS A 195 15.16 2.56 -14.21
CA LYS A 195 15.67 1.43 -14.99
C LYS A 195 15.82 0.16 -14.15
N LEU A 196 16.26 0.30 -12.90
CA LEU A 196 16.37 -0.81 -11.96
C LEU A 196 15.00 -1.42 -11.65
N GLU A 197 14.00 -0.59 -11.33
CA GLU A 197 12.64 -1.05 -11.04
C GLU A 197 11.96 -1.69 -12.25
N GLU A 198 12.10 -1.10 -13.43
CA GLU A 198 11.59 -1.67 -14.69
C GLU A 198 12.23 -3.04 -14.96
N SER A 199 13.55 -3.13 -14.82
CA SER A 199 14.26 -4.40 -14.99
C SER A 199 13.83 -5.43 -13.96
N LEU A 200 13.64 -5.02 -12.70
CA LEU A 200 13.14 -5.90 -11.64
C LEU A 200 11.76 -6.45 -12.03
N GLN A 201 10.81 -5.60 -12.41
CA GLN A 201 9.46 -6.04 -12.78
C GLN A 201 9.45 -7.01 -13.97
N GLN A 202 10.28 -6.75 -14.98
CA GLN A 202 10.35 -7.57 -16.20
C GLN A 202 11.05 -8.91 -16.00
N HIS A 203 12.19 -8.94 -15.31
CA HIS A 203 13.07 -10.12 -15.29
C HIS A 203 12.88 -11.05 -14.10
N SER A 204 12.09 -10.64 -13.09
CA SER A 204 11.95 -11.40 -11.85
C SER A 204 10.60 -12.09 -11.65
N ASN A 205 9.82 -12.28 -12.73
CA ASN A 205 8.45 -12.79 -12.67
C ASN A 205 7.52 -11.93 -11.79
N GLY A 206 7.69 -10.61 -11.83
CA GLY A 206 6.82 -9.66 -11.11
C GLY A 206 7.17 -9.44 -9.64
N LEU A 207 8.45 -9.52 -9.23
CA LEU A 207 8.83 -9.00 -7.92
C LEU A 207 8.57 -7.50 -7.85
N THR A 208 8.01 -7.07 -6.74
CA THR A 208 7.81 -5.66 -6.38
C THR A 208 8.61 -5.33 -5.13
N CYS A 209 8.98 -4.06 -4.96
CA CYS A 209 9.67 -3.58 -3.74
C CYS A 209 8.89 -3.95 -2.47
N GLU A 210 7.56 -3.82 -2.50
CA GLU A 210 6.66 -4.22 -1.43
C GLU A 210 6.77 -5.73 -1.12
N SER A 211 6.71 -6.59 -2.14
CA SER A 211 6.83 -8.04 -1.96
C SER A 211 8.18 -8.45 -1.35
N LEU A 212 9.25 -7.73 -1.71
CA LEU A 212 10.59 -7.94 -1.18
C LEU A 212 10.70 -7.52 0.28
N TRP A 213 10.18 -6.34 0.61
CA TRP A 213 10.14 -5.85 1.98
C TRP A 213 9.44 -6.85 2.89
N PHE A 214 8.23 -7.28 2.52
CA PHE A 214 7.49 -8.26 3.29
C PHE A 214 8.20 -9.61 3.38
N ALA A 215 8.85 -10.07 2.32
CA ALA A 215 9.64 -11.30 2.37
C ALA A 215 10.78 -11.20 3.40
N TYR A 216 11.51 -10.08 3.42
CA TYR A 216 12.56 -9.83 4.41
C TYR A 216 12.02 -9.67 5.83
N GLN A 217 10.87 -9.01 6.00
CA GLN A 217 10.21 -8.87 7.30
C GLN A 217 9.75 -10.22 7.85
N ASN A 218 9.20 -11.09 7.01
CA ASN A 218 8.81 -12.45 7.41
C ASN A 218 10.03 -13.31 7.74
N ARG A 219 11.13 -13.19 6.97
CA ARG A 219 12.34 -14.00 7.18
C ARG A 219 13.17 -13.53 8.37
N PHE A 220 13.25 -12.22 8.61
CA PHE A 220 14.11 -11.57 9.60
C PHE A 220 13.35 -10.49 10.39
N PRO A 221 12.31 -10.83 11.16
CA PRO A 221 11.45 -9.84 11.81
C PRO A 221 12.20 -8.92 12.78
N ASN A 222 13.29 -9.39 13.39
CA ASN A 222 14.12 -8.59 14.31
C ASN A 222 15.16 -7.71 13.61
N LYS A 223 15.26 -7.78 12.28
CA LYS A 223 16.21 -7.00 11.48
C LYS A 223 15.53 -5.94 10.61
N VAL A 224 14.23 -6.06 10.38
CA VAL A 224 13.45 -5.07 9.65
C VAL A 224 12.82 -4.10 10.64
N ARG A 225 13.00 -2.80 10.41
CA ARG A 225 12.46 -1.73 11.25
C ARG A 225 11.58 -0.83 10.40
N GLY A 226 10.53 -0.26 10.99
CA GLY A 226 9.58 0.57 10.25
C GLY A 226 8.75 -0.20 9.23
N SER A 227 8.19 0.53 8.28
CA SER A 227 7.31 0.03 7.22
C SER A 227 7.87 0.42 5.86
N PHE A 228 7.45 -0.30 4.81
CA PHE A 228 7.67 0.14 3.43
C PHE A 228 6.82 1.39 3.17
N GLU A 229 7.46 2.49 2.80
CA GLU A 229 6.80 3.79 2.62
C GLU A 229 6.95 4.30 1.19
N TRP A 230 8.15 4.15 0.62
CA TRP A 230 8.50 4.80 -0.63
C TRP A 230 9.24 3.87 -1.56
N ARG A 231 9.15 4.14 -2.86
CA ARG A 231 9.90 3.39 -3.87
C ARG A 231 11.42 3.43 -3.64
N THR A 232 11.93 4.50 -3.03
CA THR A 232 13.34 4.67 -2.64
C THR A 232 13.81 3.62 -1.63
N ASP A 233 12.89 2.93 -0.93
CA ASP A 233 13.23 1.82 -0.03
C ASP A 233 13.89 0.65 -0.75
N ILE A 234 13.80 0.55 -2.08
CA ILE A 234 14.57 -0.43 -2.87
C ILE A 234 16.08 -0.29 -2.63
N ILE A 235 16.58 0.92 -2.33
CA ILE A 235 17.97 1.19 -1.93
C ILE A 235 18.30 0.41 -0.67
N SER A 236 17.47 0.56 0.37
CA SER A 236 17.62 -0.12 1.65
C SER A 236 17.51 -1.64 1.49
N ILE A 237 16.56 -2.11 0.68
CA ILE A 237 16.36 -3.53 0.40
C ILE A 237 17.61 -4.14 -0.26
N ILE A 238 18.21 -3.47 -1.24
CA ILE A 238 19.43 -3.94 -1.92
C ILE A 238 20.61 -3.97 -0.95
N ARG A 239 20.84 -2.86 -0.22
CA ARG A 239 21.95 -2.78 0.75
C ARG A 239 21.85 -3.86 1.82
N PHE A 240 20.64 -4.15 2.30
CA PHE A 240 20.39 -5.22 3.25
C PHE A 240 20.56 -6.62 2.63
N ALA A 241 20.06 -6.84 1.41
CA ALA A 241 20.15 -8.12 0.70
C ALA A 241 21.61 -8.57 0.50
N MET A 242 22.47 -7.60 0.21
CA MET A 242 23.91 -7.77 -0.02
C MET A 242 24.73 -7.79 1.29
N GLY A 243 24.10 -7.48 2.43
CA GLY A 243 24.75 -7.52 3.74
C GLY A 243 25.59 -6.30 4.09
N TYR A 244 25.46 -5.19 3.36
CA TYR A 244 26.10 -3.92 3.70
C TYR A 244 25.49 -3.28 4.95
N THR A 245 24.21 -3.54 5.21
CA THR A 245 23.52 -3.09 6.42
C THR A 245 23.08 -4.25 7.29
N PHE A 246 23.17 -4.08 8.61
CA PHE A 246 22.70 -5.07 9.57
C PHE A 246 21.18 -5.05 9.75
N PHE A 247 20.57 -3.87 9.62
CA PHE A 247 19.14 -3.63 9.68
C PHE A 247 18.62 -3.17 8.32
N LEU A 248 17.37 -3.55 8.02
CA LEU A 248 16.58 -2.99 6.93
C LEU A 248 15.74 -1.86 7.51
N ASP A 249 16.20 -0.62 7.28
CA ASP A 249 15.48 0.61 7.62
C ASP A 249 14.84 1.20 6.37
N PRO A 250 13.70 1.92 6.48
CA PRO A 250 13.19 2.72 5.38
C PRO A 250 14.25 3.76 4.99
N PHE A 251 14.34 4.05 3.70
CA PHE A 251 15.33 4.99 3.19
C PHE A 251 15.14 6.39 3.79
N SER A 252 13.89 6.80 4.01
CA SER A 252 13.53 8.03 4.74
C SER A 252 14.19 8.11 6.13
N ALA A 253 14.20 7.02 6.88
CA ALA A 253 14.82 6.96 8.20
C ALA A 253 16.36 7.07 8.14
N ILE A 254 16.98 6.55 7.07
CA ILE A 254 18.43 6.67 6.83
C ILE A 254 18.77 8.12 6.48
N VAL A 255 18.01 8.72 5.56
CA VAL A 255 18.15 10.12 5.14
C VAL A 255 18.00 11.05 6.33
N ASN A 256 17.00 10.83 7.18
CA ASN A 256 16.78 11.65 8.38
C ASN A 256 17.98 11.60 9.33
N ARG A 257 18.54 10.42 9.59
CA ARG A 257 19.73 10.30 10.46
C ARG A 257 20.94 11.05 9.90
N LYS A 258 21.19 10.91 8.61
CA LYS A 258 22.28 11.62 7.92
C LYS A 258 22.06 13.13 7.90
N PHE A 259 20.82 13.57 7.80
CA PHE A 259 20.48 14.99 7.88
C PHE A 259 20.81 15.56 9.26
N GLU A 260 20.45 14.86 10.34
CA GLU A 260 20.78 15.29 11.70
C GLU A 260 22.31 15.37 11.90
N GLU A 261 23.07 14.42 11.35
CA GLU A 261 24.53 14.46 11.37
C GLU A 261 25.08 15.63 10.56
N TRP A 262 24.51 15.91 9.40
CA TRP A 262 24.93 16.98 8.49
C TRP A 262 24.63 18.38 9.03
N ILE A 263 23.48 18.58 9.67
CA ILE A 263 23.05 19.86 10.22
C ILE A 263 23.79 20.20 11.52
N THR A 264 24.29 19.18 12.24
CA THR A 264 24.97 19.34 13.52
C THR A 264 26.20 20.25 13.39
N GLY A 265 26.21 21.33 14.17
CA GLY A 265 27.31 22.30 14.18
C GLY A 265 27.26 23.35 13.08
N LYS A 266 26.28 23.30 12.16
CA LYS A 266 26.07 24.35 11.15
C LYS A 266 25.15 25.45 11.67
N ALA A 267 25.48 26.71 11.37
CA ALA A 267 24.72 27.87 11.81
C ALA A 267 23.67 28.26 10.77
N PHE A 268 22.43 27.79 10.96
CA PHE A 268 21.27 28.18 10.17
C PHE A 268 20.24 28.92 11.04
N THR A 269 19.44 29.81 10.43
CA THR A 269 18.25 30.37 11.09
C THR A 269 17.17 29.30 11.25
N GLN A 270 16.15 29.60 12.05
CA GLN A 270 15.01 28.68 12.20
C GLN A 270 14.30 28.46 10.87
N GLU A 271 14.06 29.53 10.12
CA GLU A 271 13.43 29.47 8.81
C GLU A 271 14.28 28.69 7.79
N GLN A 272 15.59 28.89 7.78
CA GLN A 272 16.49 28.09 6.93
C GLN A 272 16.43 26.59 7.29
N ARG A 273 16.36 26.25 8.58
CA ARG A 273 16.23 24.84 9.00
C ARG A 273 14.93 24.20 8.52
N GLU A 274 13.80 24.90 8.65
CA GLU A 274 12.50 24.41 8.17
C GLU A 274 12.53 24.10 6.67
N TRP A 275 13.14 24.98 5.88
CA TRP A 275 13.35 24.74 4.45
C TRP A 275 14.25 23.52 4.21
N LEU A 276 15.36 23.38 4.95
CA LEU A 276 16.27 22.24 4.81
C LEU A 276 15.61 20.91 5.21
N GLU A 277 14.72 20.90 6.20
CA GLU A 277 13.92 19.73 6.59
C GLU A 277 12.95 19.32 5.47
N MET A 278 12.28 20.28 4.82
CA MET A 278 11.44 19.99 3.65
C MET A 278 12.25 19.47 2.46
N VAL A 279 13.45 20.04 2.24
CA VAL A 279 14.39 19.58 1.21
C VAL A 279 14.82 18.14 1.50
N ARG A 280 15.15 17.82 2.75
CA ARG A 280 15.45 16.44 3.19
C ARG A 280 14.29 15.50 2.89
N ASP A 281 13.07 15.86 3.27
CA ASP A 281 11.89 15.03 3.05
C ASP A 281 11.62 14.81 1.56
N HIS A 282 11.84 15.83 0.74
CA HIS A 282 11.79 15.69 -0.71
C HIS A 282 12.84 14.68 -1.21
N ILE A 283 14.12 14.86 -0.85
CA ILE A 283 15.22 13.96 -1.24
C ILE A 283 14.98 12.51 -0.78
N ALA A 284 14.39 12.30 0.40
CA ALA A 284 14.03 10.97 0.88
C ALA A 284 13.09 10.21 -0.08
N THR A 285 12.27 10.92 -0.84
CA THR A 285 11.31 10.34 -1.80
C THR A 285 11.78 10.37 -3.25
N SER A 286 12.63 11.34 -3.62
CA SER A 286 13.03 11.62 -5.01
C SER A 286 14.52 11.42 -5.31
N LEU A 287 15.38 11.22 -4.32
CA LEU A 287 16.85 11.14 -4.43
C LEU A 287 17.59 12.40 -4.91
N ASP A 288 16.87 13.44 -5.30
CA ASP A 288 17.45 14.65 -5.88
C ASP A 288 16.55 15.84 -5.56
N ILE A 289 17.11 17.03 -5.61
CA ILE A 289 16.33 18.27 -5.56
C ILE A 289 16.89 19.27 -6.57
N ARG A 290 15.99 19.82 -7.38
CA ARG A 290 16.29 20.80 -8.42
C ARG A 290 15.57 22.10 -8.13
N MET A 291 16.07 23.18 -8.72
CA MET A 291 15.42 24.49 -8.57
C MET A 291 13.95 24.50 -9.01
N SER A 292 13.57 23.68 -9.98
CA SER A 292 12.18 23.52 -10.42
C SER A 292 11.27 22.91 -9.36
N ASP A 293 11.80 22.12 -8.43
CA ASP A 293 11.00 21.44 -7.40
C ASP A 293 10.48 22.41 -6.35
N PHE A 294 11.14 23.55 -6.17
CA PHE A 294 10.66 24.62 -5.29
C PHE A 294 9.40 25.32 -5.82
N GLU A 295 9.04 25.13 -7.09
CA GLU A 295 7.78 25.62 -7.66
C GLU A 295 6.60 24.66 -7.38
N LEU A 296 6.84 23.54 -6.71
CA LEU A 296 5.83 22.55 -6.33
C LEU A 296 5.50 22.63 -4.84
N ALA A 297 4.33 22.13 -4.45
CA ALA A 297 3.99 21.98 -3.03
C ALA A 297 4.93 20.97 -2.36
N PRO A 298 5.32 21.17 -1.08
CA PRO A 298 4.91 22.27 -0.19
C PRO A 298 5.71 23.57 -0.34
N PHE A 299 6.81 23.60 -1.11
CA PHE A 299 7.68 24.77 -1.24
C PHE A 299 6.97 25.99 -1.86
N ALA A 300 6.13 25.76 -2.87
CA ALA A 300 5.36 26.80 -3.54
C ALA A 300 4.46 27.59 -2.56
N GLU A 301 3.95 26.92 -1.53
CA GLU A 301 3.07 27.51 -0.51
C GLU A 301 3.84 28.42 0.46
N LEU A 302 5.16 28.26 0.57
CA LEU A 302 6.04 29.03 1.44
C LEU A 302 6.83 30.13 0.72
N GLY A 303 6.52 30.38 -0.56
CA GLY A 303 7.15 31.42 -1.36
C GLY A 303 8.18 30.94 -2.37
N ASN A 304 8.14 29.65 -2.74
CA ASN A 304 8.79 29.04 -3.91
C ASN A 304 10.31 29.24 -4.06
N GLY A 305 10.83 29.08 -5.28
CA GLY A 305 12.24 29.27 -5.61
C GLY A 305 12.78 30.66 -5.23
N ALA A 306 11.93 31.69 -5.24
CA ALA A 306 12.35 33.04 -4.87
C ALA A 306 12.66 33.15 -3.37
N LYS A 307 11.84 32.54 -2.51
CA LYS A 307 12.05 32.58 -1.06
C LYS A 307 13.28 31.79 -0.64
N VAL A 308 13.49 30.59 -1.19
CA VAL A 308 14.70 29.82 -0.87
C VAL A 308 15.97 30.56 -1.30
N TYR A 309 15.96 31.21 -2.47
CA TYR A 309 17.10 32.02 -2.90
C TYR A 309 17.32 33.25 -2.01
N GLN A 310 16.25 33.88 -1.50
CA GLN A 310 16.39 34.95 -0.50
C GLN A 310 17.02 34.47 0.82
N LEU A 311 16.73 33.23 1.23
CA LEU A 311 17.23 32.67 2.50
C LEU A 311 18.69 32.24 2.42
N PHE A 312 19.12 31.65 1.29
CA PHE A 312 20.44 31.03 1.16
C PHE A 312 21.39 31.78 0.21
N GLY A 313 20.86 32.67 -0.64
CA GLY A 313 21.64 33.47 -1.58
C GLY A 313 22.45 32.62 -2.55
N ASP A 314 23.66 33.09 -2.86
CA ASP A 314 24.56 32.45 -3.83
C ASP A 314 25.13 31.10 -3.37
N ASP A 315 25.01 30.77 -2.08
CA ASP A 315 25.49 29.50 -1.55
C ASP A 315 24.45 28.37 -1.66
N LEU A 316 23.23 28.69 -2.12
CA LEU A 316 22.13 27.72 -2.22
C LEU A 316 22.53 26.46 -3.00
N ASP A 317 23.11 26.62 -4.21
CA ASP A 317 23.47 25.49 -5.05
C ASP A 317 24.54 24.59 -4.41
N ASN A 318 25.50 25.19 -3.69
CA ASN A 318 26.52 24.43 -2.97
C ASN A 318 25.90 23.66 -1.80
N ILE A 319 25.00 24.30 -1.05
CA ILE A 319 24.29 23.68 0.07
C ILE A 319 23.45 22.51 -0.41
N LEU A 320 22.65 22.69 -1.48
CA LEU A 320 21.81 21.62 -2.02
C LEU A 320 22.65 20.47 -2.58
N THR A 321 23.77 20.77 -3.24
CA THR A 321 24.67 19.74 -3.76
C THR A 321 25.34 18.94 -2.64
N ASP A 322 25.89 19.61 -1.63
CA ASP A 322 26.52 18.98 -0.46
C ASP A 322 25.49 18.15 0.32
N LEU A 323 24.30 18.72 0.55
CA LEU A 323 23.22 18.05 1.26
C LEU A 323 22.80 16.77 0.52
N THR A 324 22.40 16.86 -0.74
CA THR A 324 21.94 15.71 -1.53
C THR A 324 23.00 14.60 -1.59
N GLU A 325 24.27 14.96 -1.79
CA GLU A 325 25.37 13.98 -1.81
C GLU A 325 25.53 13.27 -0.45
N LYS A 326 25.46 13.99 0.66
CA LYS A 326 25.57 13.40 1.99
C LYS A 326 24.38 12.52 2.34
N LEU A 327 23.18 12.92 1.97
CA LEU A 327 21.96 12.17 2.28
C LEU A 327 21.88 10.86 1.47
N VAL A 328 22.17 10.90 0.16
CA VAL A 328 21.95 9.75 -0.75
C VAL A 328 23.10 8.73 -0.74
N SER A 329 24.31 9.13 -0.33
CA SER A 329 25.52 8.29 -0.39
C SER A 329 25.46 6.92 0.31
#